data_AF-A0A9P6LXD5-F1
#
_entry.id   AF-A0A9P6LXD5-F1
#
_cell.length_a   1.000
_cell.length_b   1.000
_cell.length_c   1.000
_cell.angle_alpha   90.00
_cell.angle_beta   90.00
_cell.angle_gamma   90.00
#
_symmetry.space_group_name_H-M   'P 1'
#
loop_
_entity.id
_entity.type
_entity.pdbx_description
1 polymer ?
#
loop_
_entity_poly.entity_id
_entity_poly.type
_entity_poly.pdbx_seq_one_letter_code
_entity_poly.pdbx_strand_id
1 'polypeptide(L)'
;MLLKSMQFRGVIALQESVCAAFGAGISTACVVDIGAEVTKVACVEDGVCIANSRAVLKYGGDDITRCFAALVKRTGFPYRELDLGQTYDWRLMEELKEKWCTLNEADLTVQVYNFFVRRPEKHTQKYQVKVHDEVALSPMCLFFPGVIQRRIEEREINPTFAKHNNYEDINEDAPPISLMNQSAKKNTAAAAAAVAAARAGTPAAGEDNSNPNNTNNGGTTSNVGTPGATPASTPAPSATTPAAAATASTTALTLPPPPVAAPVHHPFDMDPSVITTEKTWEIAGTIGKDNFSSLVALDVVVAQAISNCGSEERSKKLYGSIILVGGGGMIQGFDRVLEDRLFQALPATLTTVEKVEVLPSPRDMDPRLLVWKGASVLGKLESAKELWIKPLEWDLQGRKVLRDKSLFFWGKD
;
A
#
# COMPACT_ATOMS: atom_id res chain seq x y z
N MET A 1 21.24 0.04 -26.26
CA MET A 1 21.50 1.43 -25.84
C MET A 1 22.79 1.55 -25.03
N LEU A 2 22.76 1.31 -23.70
CA LEU A 2 23.83 1.66 -22.75
C LEU A 2 25.28 1.37 -23.21
N LEU A 3 25.64 0.13 -23.53
CA LEU A 3 27.01 -0.27 -23.89
C LEU A 3 27.48 0.28 -25.25
N LYS A 4 26.57 0.56 -26.19
CA LYS A 4 26.89 0.93 -27.59
C LYS A 4 26.73 2.42 -27.88
N SER A 5 25.58 2.98 -27.50
CA SER A 5 25.19 4.37 -27.81
C SER A 5 25.73 5.35 -26.76
N MET A 6 25.73 4.93 -25.49
CA MET A 6 26.20 5.76 -24.35
C MET A 6 27.60 5.34 -23.86
N GLN A 7 28.19 4.32 -24.49
CA GLN A 7 29.58 3.87 -24.29
C GLN A 7 29.97 3.57 -22.83
N PHE A 8 29.01 3.14 -22.00
CA PHE A 8 29.32 2.72 -20.63
C PHE A 8 30.28 1.52 -20.59
N ARG A 9 31.25 1.56 -19.67
CA ARG A 9 32.29 0.52 -19.51
C ARG A 9 31.72 -0.87 -19.17
N GLY A 10 30.53 -0.92 -18.59
CA GLY A 10 29.78 -2.14 -18.32
C GLY A 10 28.37 -1.83 -17.82
N VAL A 11 27.52 -2.85 -17.79
CA VAL A 11 26.14 -2.82 -17.28
C VAL A 11 25.89 -4.05 -16.41
N ILE A 12 25.04 -3.92 -15.40
CA ILE A 12 24.53 -5.03 -14.57
C ILE A 12 23.00 -4.98 -14.62
N ALA A 13 22.34 -6.13 -14.72
CA ALA A 13 20.88 -6.26 -14.69
C ALA A 13 20.44 -6.82 -13.33
N LEU A 14 19.49 -6.15 -12.67
CA LEU A 14 19.01 -6.47 -11.33
C LEU A 14 17.49 -6.29 -11.28
N GLN A 15 16.77 -7.16 -10.57
CA GLN A 15 15.32 -7.02 -10.40
C GLN A 15 15.00 -5.97 -9.34
N GLU A 16 13.98 -5.13 -9.59
CA GLU A 16 13.58 -4.02 -8.71
C GLU A 16 13.25 -4.50 -7.29
N SER A 17 12.55 -5.62 -7.16
CA SER A 17 12.14 -6.20 -5.88
C SER A 17 13.30 -6.80 -5.09
N VAL A 18 14.29 -7.45 -5.72
CA VAL A 18 15.56 -7.78 -5.05
C VAL A 18 16.24 -6.50 -4.55
N CYS A 19 16.25 -5.45 -5.37
CA CYS A 19 16.83 -4.17 -4.99
C CYS A 19 16.07 -3.47 -3.85
N ALA A 20 14.74 -3.58 -3.79
CA ALA A 20 13.95 -3.08 -2.66
C ALA A 20 14.34 -3.79 -1.35
N ALA A 21 14.40 -5.13 -1.36
CA ALA A 21 14.77 -5.94 -0.20
C ALA A 21 16.22 -5.64 0.27
N PHE A 22 17.18 -5.57 -0.67
CA PHE A 22 18.56 -5.15 -0.37
C PHE A 22 18.66 -3.68 0.10
N GLY A 23 17.78 -2.80 -0.38
CA GLY A 23 17.70 -1.40 0.04
C GLY A 23 17.21 -1.26 1.48
N ALA A 24 16.24 -2.08 1.87
CA ALA A 24 15.76 -2.21 3.25
C ALA A 24 16.77 -2.93 4.17
N GLY A 25 17.58 -3.84 3.62
CA GLY A 25 18.45 -4.73 4.37
C GLY A 25 17.74 -5.98 4.89
N ILE A 26 16.69 -6.43 4.19
CA ILE A 26 15.83 -7.56 4.57
C ILE A 26 16.10 -8.72 3.60
N SER A 27 16.31 -9.94 4.12
CA SER A 27 16.59 -11.14 3.30
C SER A 27 15.33 -11.80 2.72
N THR A 28 14.21 -11.71 3.45
CA THR A 28 12.94 -12.38 3.11
C THR A 28 11.80 -11.38 3.26
N ALA A 29 11.13 -11.03 2.16
CA ALA A 29 10.05 -10.04 2.15
C ALA A 29 9.06 -10.23 0.99
N CYS A 30 7.80 -9.87 1.20
CA CYS A 30 6.86 -9.59 0.13
C CYS A 30 7.03 -8.14 -0.31
N VAL A 31 7.51 -7.89 -1.53
CA VAL A 31 7.71 -6.54 -2.06
C VAL A 31 6.48 -6.10 -2.83
N VAL A 32 5.97 -4.91 -2.48
CA VAL A 32 4.81 -4.28 -3.12
C VAL A 32 5.23 -2.89 -3.61
N ASP A 33 5.57 -2.78 -4.89
CA ASP A 33 5.98 -1.52 -5.53
C ASP A 33 4.75 -0.86 -6.18
N ILE A 34 4.23 0.18 -5.52
CA ILE A 34 3.09 0.95 -6.01
C ILE A 34 3.65 2.16 -6.79
N GLY A 35 3.83 1.97 -8.09
CA GLY A 35 4.30 3.01 -9.01
C GLY A 35 3.22 4.04 -9.36
N ALA A 36 3.45 4.76 -10.45
CA ALA A 36 2.45 5.63 -11.05
C ALA A 36 1.38 4.78 -11.75
N GLU A 37 1.64 4.29 -12.97
CA GLU A 37 0.66 3.59 -13.80
C GLU A 37 0.48 2.10 -13.46
N VAL A 38 1.45 1.51 -12.75
CA VAL A 38 1.58 0.06 -12.52
C VAL A 38 1.95 -0.21 -11.06
N THR A 39 1.39 -1.28 -10.50
CA THR A 39 1.79 -1.84 -9.21
C THR A 39 2.38 -3.24 -9.42
N LYS A 40 3.60 -3.48 -8.93
CA LYS A 40 4.30 -4.78 -9.04
C LYS A 40 4.34 -5.47 -7.66
N VAL A 41 4.10 -6.77 -7.62
CA VAL A 41 4.20 -7.59 -6.41
C VAL A 41 5.15 -8.76 -6.67
N ALA A 42 6.11 -9.00 -5.78
CA ALA A 42 6.99 -10.18 -5.83
C ALA A 42 7.58 -10.50 -4.45
N CYS A 43 7.61 -11.78 -4.09
CA CYS A 43 8.28 -12.24 -2.88
C CYS A 43 9.77 -12.52 -3.15
N VAL A 44 10.62 -12.07 -2.24
CA VAL A 44 12.07 -12.27 -2.22
C VAL A 44 12.44 -13.18 -1.06
N GLU A 45 13.34 -14.13 -1.30
CA GLU A 45 13.99 -14.93 -0.28
C GLU A 45 15.47 -15.10 -0.66
N ASP A 46 16.38 -14.89 0.32
CA ASP A 46 17.84 -14.98 0.18
C ASP A 46 18.42 -14.27 -1.05
N GLY A 47 17.83 -13.13 -1.41
CA GLY A 47 18.24 -12.27 -2.53
C GLY A 47 17.70 -12.68 -3.90
N VAL A 48 16.78 -13.65 -3.99
CA VAL A 48 16.18 -14.15 -5.24
C VAL A 48 14.66 -13.93 -5.25
N CYS A 49 14.10 -13.47 -6.37
CA CYS A 49 12.65 -13.33 -6.54
C CYS A 49 11.98 -14.66 -6.91
N ILE A 50 11.10 -15.16 -6.04
CA ILE A 50 10.32 -16.38 -6.22
C ILE A 50 9.40 -16.22 -7.44
N ALA A 51 9.65 -16.95 -8.52
CA ALA A 51 8.98 -16.77 -9.82
C ALA A 51 7.44 -16.81 -9.72
N ASN A 52 6.88 -17.81 -9.05
CA ASN A 52 5.43 -18.03 -8.92
C ASN A 52 4.70 -16.93 -8.13
N SER A 53 5.44 -16.09 -7.37
CA SER A 53 4.88 -14.98 -6.59
C SER A 53 4.73 -13.68 -7.36
N ARG A 54 5.29 -13.60 -8.58
CA ARG A 54 5.33 -12.37 -9.37
C ARG A 54 3.95 -12.04 -9.93
N ALA A 55 3.48 -10.82 -9.71
CA ALA A 55 2.24 -10.30 -10.26
C ALA A 55 2.38 -8.82 -10.64
N VAL A 56 1.63 -8.40 -11.66
CA VAL A 56 1.63 -7.03 -12.18
C VAL A 56 0.18 -6.55 -12.31
N LEU A 57 -0.12 -5.41 -11.68
CA LEU A 57 -1.42 -4.74 -11.71
C LEU A 57 -1.30 -3.46 -12.56
N LYS A 58 -2.20 -3.30 -13.53
CA LYS A 58 -2.21 -2.19 -14.51
C LYS A 58 -2.83 -0.90 -13.95
N TYR A 59 -2.55 -0.61 -12.69
CA TYR A 59 -2.99 0.58 -11.97
C TYR A 59 -2.02 0.95 -10.84
N GLY A 60 -2.05 2.21 -10.39
CA GLY A 60 -1.25 2.68 -9.26
C GLY A 60 -1.61 4.12 -8.83
N GLY A 61 -0.63 4.90 -8.37
CA GLY A 61 -0.83 6.28 -7.90
C GLY A 61 -1.40 7.24 -8.96
N ASP A 62 -1.27 6.91 -10.25
CA ASP A 62 -1.88 7.64 -11.38
C ASP A 62 -3.41 7.45 -11.40
N ASP A 63 -3.89 6.28 -10.99
CA ASP A 63 -5.32 5.96 -10.92
C ASP A 63 -5.98 6.54 -9.68
N ILE A 64 -5.26 6.61 -8.55
CA ILE A 64 -5.68 7.40 -7.39
C ILE A 64 -5.88 8.88 -7.78
N THR A 65 -4.91 9.47 -8.50
CA THR A 65 -4.99 10.86 -8.99
C THR A 65 -6.24 11.08 -9.85
N ARG A 66 -6.55 10.13 -10.75
CA ARG A 66 -7.72 10.16 -11.64
C ARG A 66 -9.05 9.85 -10.94
N CYS A 67 -9.04 9.08 -9.85
CA CYS A 67 -10.19 8.83 -8.99
C CYS A 67 -10.53 10.10 -8.19
N PHE A 68 -9.54 10.65 -7.49
CA PHE A 68 -9.64 11.88 -6.72
C PHE A 68 -10.17 13.05 -7.55
N ALA A 69 -9.57 13.29 -8.72
CA ALA A 69 -10.02 14.32 -9.66
C ALA A 69 -11.46 14.12 -10.18
N ALA A 70 -11.98 12.89 -10.19
CA ALA A 70 -13.38 12.62 -10.55
C ALA A 70 -14.34 12.86 -9.37
N LEU A 71 -13.95 12.45 -8.15
CA LEU A 71 -14.74 12.64 -6.94
C LEU A 71 -14.90 14.12 -6.59
N VAL A 72 -13.80 14.89 -6.49
CA VAL A 72 -13.92 16.33 -6.14
C VAL A 72 -14.65 17.15 -7.21
N LYS A 73 -14.52 16.78 -8.50
CA LYS A 73 -15.32 17.40 -9.57
C LYS A 73 -16.82 17.17 -9.37
N ARG A 74 -17.23 16.01 -8.85
CA ARG A 74 -18.62 15.67 -8.57
C ARG A 74 -19.18 16.40 -7.35
N THR A 75 -18.36 16.69 -6.34
CA THR A 75 -18.76 17.42 -5.10
C THR A 75 -18.62 18.94 -5.19
N GLY A 76 -18.06 19.46 -6.29
CA GLY A 76 -18.13 20.90 -6.65
C GLY A 76 -16.80 21.63 -6.70
N PHE A 77 -15.70 20.96 -7.08
CA PHE A 77 -14.37 21.55 -7.23
C PHE A 77 -14.40 22.90 -7.96
N PRO A 78 -13.85 23.99 -7.37
CA PRO A 78 -14.12 25.35 -7.84
C PRO A 78 -13.34 25.73 -9.10
N TYR A 79 -12.25 25.02 -9.40
CA TYR A 79 -11.47 25.18 -10.62
C TYR A 79 -12.12 24.36 -11.76
N ARG A 80 -13.16 24.95 -12.36
CA ARG A 80 -14.03 24.29 -13.36
C ARG A 80 -13.36 23.99 -14.71
N GLU A 81 -12.30 24.72 -15.05
CA GLU A 81 -11.55 24.54 -16.32
C GLU A 81 -10.45 23.46 -16.23
N LEU A 82 -10.44 22.65 -15.16
CA LEU A 82 -9.51 21.54 -14.90
C LEU A 82 -9.55 20.47 -16.00
N ASP A 83 -8.46 20.34 -16.77
CA ASP A 83 -8.28 19.32 -17.80
C ASP A 83 -7.07 18.42 -17.48
N LEU A 84 -7.32 17.13 -17.23
CA LEU A 84 -6.27 16.14 -16.92
C LEU A 84 -5.38 15.79 -18.12
N GLY A 85 -5.70 16.26 -19.34
CA GLY A 85 -4.80 16.23 -20.49
C GLY A 85 -3.70 17.29 -20.43
N GLN A 86 -3.81 18.32 -19.58
CA GLN A 86 -2.80 19.36 -19.43
C GLN A 86 -1.82 19.01 -18.31
N THR A 87 -0.51 19.11 -18.57
CA THR A 87 0.53 18.72 -17.63
C THR A 87 0.53 19.54 -16.33
N TYR A 88 0.16 20.82 -16.38
CA TYR A 88 0.06 21.68 -15.21
C TYR A 88 -1.15 21.34 -14.31
N ASP A 89 -2.26 20.89 -14.91
CA ASP A 89 -3.48 20.47 -14.20
C ASP A 89 -3.35 19.05 -13.66
N TRP A 90 -2.68 18.17 -14.40
CA TRP A 90 -2.24 16.87 -13.92
C TRP A 90 -1.38 17.02 -12.66
N ARG A 91 -0.31 17.82 -12.74
CA ARG A 91 0.61 18.02 -11.61
C ARG A 91 -0.06 18.71 -10.41
N LEU A 92 -1.04 19.59 -10.66
CA LEU A 92 -1.89 20.13 -9.60
C LEU A 92 -2.66 18.99 -8.90
N MET A 93 -3.40 18.17 -9.62
CA MET A 93 -4.20 17.10 -9.00
C MET A 93 -3.34 16.04 -8.30
N GLU A 94 -2.14 15.79 -8.80
CA GLU A 94 -1.13 14.98 -8.14
C GLU A 94 -0.66 15.60 -6.82
N GLU A 95 -0.32 16.90 -6.80
CA GLU A 95 0.04 17.64 -5.57
C GLU A 95 -1.11 17.65 -4.55
N LEU A 96 -2.36 17.78 -5.01
CA LEU A 96 -3.54 17.77 -4.12
C LEU A 96 -3.80 16.37 -3.55
N LYS A 97 -3.63 15.31 -4.35
CA LYS A 97 -3.64 13.92 -3.87
C LYS A 97 -2.55 13.71 -2.81
N GLU A 98 -1.30 14.04 -3.11
CA GLU A 98 -0.13 13.89 -2.23
C GLU A 98 -0.29 14.62 -0.89
N LYS A 99 -1.11 15.68 -0.82
CA LYS A 99 -1.31 16.50 0.38
C LYS A 99 -2.59 16.23 1.15
N TRP A 100 -3.65 15.73 0.51
CA TRP A 100 -4.98 15.62 1.12
C TRP A 100 -5.47 14.17 1.24
N CYS A 101 -5.04 13.24 0.37
CA CYS A 101 -5.50 11.85 0.48
C CYS A 101 -4.93 11.17 1.74
N THR A 102 -5.81 10.52 2.49
CA THR A 102 -5.47 9.83 3.75
C THR A 102 -6.42 8.67 3.97
N LEU A 103 -5.92 7.61 4.59
CA LEU A 103 -6.65 6.45 5.08
C LEU A 103 -6.61 6.37 6.62
N ASN A 104 -6.04 7.38 7.30
CA ASN A 104 -6.16 7.51 8.74
C ASN A 104 -7.58 7.97 9.12
N GLU A 105 -8.36 7.05 9.71
CA GLU A 105 -9.75 7.29 10.12
C GLU A 105 -9.93 8.55 11.00
N ALA A 106 -8.93 8.87 11.84
CA ALA A 106 -8.98 10.04 12.73
C ALA A 106 -8.97 11.39 11.99
N ASP A 107 -8.50 11.43 10.74
CA ASP A 107 -8.47 12.66 9.93
C ASP A 107 -9.76 12.87 9.10
N LEU A 108 -10.63 11.84 9.01
CA LEU A 108 -11.81 11.82 8.14
C LEU A 108 -12.94 12.72 8.67
N THR A 109 -12.80 14.00 8.34
CA THR A 109 -13.63 15.11 8.80
C THR A 109 -13.86 16.10 7.65
N VAL A 110 -14.86 16.99 7.76
CA VAL A 110 -15.10 18.01 6.72
C VAL A 110 -14.01 19.08 6.79
N GLN A 111 -13.02 18.97 5.90
CA GLN A 111 -11.86 19.86 5.85
C GLN A 111 -12.03 20.97 4.79
N VAL A 112 -11.35 22.09 5.00
CA VAL A 112 -11.43 23.28 4.12
C VAL A 112 -10.04 23.67 3.61
N TYR A 113 -9.65 23.07 2.49
CA TYR A 113 -8.34 23.28 1.91
C TYR A 113 -8.27 24.52 1.03
N ASN A 114 -7.07 25.11 0.96
CA ASN A 114 -6.72 26.19 0.04
C ASN A 114 -5.70 25.65 -0.97
N PHE A 115 -5.84 26.01 -2.25
CA PHE A 115 -4.87 25.65 -3.29
C PHE A 115 -4.62 26.80 -4.27
N PHE A 116 -3.56 26.68 -5.07
CA PHE A 116 -3.13 27.68 -6.04
C PHE A 116 -3.02 27.05 -7.43
N VAL A 117 -3.84 27.55 -8.37
CA VAL A 117 -3.73 27.20 -9.79
C VAL A 117 -2.69 28.11 -10.43
N ARG A 118 -1.74 27.51 -11.15
CA ARG A 118 -0.69 28.19 -11.92
C ARG A 118 -0.76 27.68 -13.36
N ARG A 119 -1.14 28.55 -14.30
CA ARG A 119 -1.19 28.24 -15.73
C ARG A 119 -0.21 29.14 -16.50
N PRO A 120 0.31 28.70 -17.66
CA PRO A 120 1.00 29.60 -18.58
C PRO A 120 0.16 30.85 -18.87
N GLU A 121 0.80 32.01 -18.96
CA GLU A 121 0.22 33.30 -19.38
C GLU A 121 -0.95 33.84 -18.52
N LYS A 122 -1.33 33.16 -17.43
CA LYS A 122 -2.31 33.65 -16.43
C LYS A 122 -1.64 34.00 -15.10
N HIS A 123 -2.24 34.93 -14.36
CA HIS A 123 -1.88 35.14 -12.96
C HIS A 123 -2.23 33.91 -12.10
N THR A 124 -1.46 33.65 -11.04
CA THR A 124 -1.75 32.59 -10.06
C THR A 124 -3.10 32.83 -9.39
N GLN A 125 -4.02 31.87 -9.49
CA GLN A 125 -5.36 31.96 -8.91
C GLN A 125 -5.44 31.14 -7.61
N LYS A 126 -5.84 31.77 -6.51
CA LYS A 126 -6.10 31.05 -5.24
C LYS A 126 -7.54 30.56 -5.21
N TYR A 127 -7.73 29.30 -4.83
CA TYR A 127 -9.02 28.66 -4.62
C TYR A 127 -9.14 28.11 -3.19
N GLN A 128 -10.38 27.93 -2.75
CA GLN A 128 -10.74 27.22 -1.51
C GLN A 128 -11.82 26.19 -1.84
N VAL A 129 -11.72 25.01 -1.26
CA VAL A 129 -12.64 23.88 -1.48
C VAL A 129 -12.91 23.17 -0.16
N LYS A 130 -14.14 22.66 0.01
CA LYS A 130 -14.48 21.73 1.10
C LYS A 130 -14.33 20.31 0.57
N VAL A 131 -13.71 19.44 1.36
CA VAL A 131 -13.53 18.01 1.04
C VAL A 131 -13.85 17.21 2.30
N HIS A 132 -14.39 16.02 2.13
CA HIS A 132 -14.76 15.09 3.18
C HIS A 132 -14.17 13.71 2.83
N ASP A 133 -15.02 12.71 2.56
CA ASP A 133 -14.66 11.31 2.33
C ASP A 133 -13.94 11.06 0.99
N GLU A 134 -13.92 12.03 0.06
CA GLU A 134 -13.19 11.87 -1.21
C GLU A 134 -11.69 11.61 -1.00
N VAL A 135 -11.11 12.07 0.12
CA VAL A 135 -9.69 11.85 0.46
C VAL A 135 -9.36 10.38 0.74
N ALA A 136 -10.33 9.61 1.23
CA ALA A 136 -10.18 8.19 1.56
C ALA A 136 -10.74 7.29 0.46
N LEU A 137 -11.89 7.65 -0.12
CA LEU A 137 -12.48 6.91 -1.25
C LEU A 137 -11.55 6.85 -2.47
N SER A 138 -10.67 7.85 -2.65
CA SER A 138 -9.70 7.88 -3.75
C SER A 138 -8.66 6.76 -3.68
N PRO A 139 -7.82 6.63 -2.62
CA PRO A 139 -6.86 5.53 -2.50
C PRO A 139 -7.52 4.15 -2.42
N MET A 140 -8.77 4.05 -1.91
CA MET A 140 -9.49 2.78 -1.87
C MET A 140 -9.77 2.18 -3.26
N CYS A 141 -9.57 2.92 -4.37
CA CYS A 141 -9.64 2.33 -5.71
C CYS A 141 -8.60 1.22 -5.96
N LEU A 142 -7.50 1.16 -5.21
CA LEU A 142 -6.51 0.07 -5.30
C LEU A 142 -7.03 -1.26 -4.71
N PHE A 143 -8.02 -1.19 -3.80
CA PHE A 143 -8.69 -2.34 -3.18
C PHE A 143 -10.07 -2.64 -3.82
N PHE A 144 -10.64 -1.68 -4.55
CA PHE A 144 -11.90 -1.82 -5.29
C PHE A 144 -11.74 -1.42 -6.78
N PRO A 145 -10.86 -2.08 -7.55
CA PRO A 145 -10.45 -1.61 -8.89
C PRO A 145 -11.58 -1.63 -9.94
N GLY A 146 -12.74 -2.22 -9.65
CA GLY A 146 -13.95 -2.07 -10.46
C GLY A 146 -14.36 -0.62 -10.72
N VAL A 147 -14.00 0.32 -9.82
CA VAL A 147 -14.28 1.77 -10.02
C VAL A 147 -13.37 2.44 -11.05
N ILE A 148 -12.25 1.80 -11.43
CA ILE A 148 -11.28 2.28 -12.43
C ILE A 148 -11.22 1.39 -13.70
N GLN A 149 -11.85 0.21 -13.69
CA GLN A 149 -11.91 -0.77 -14.80
C GLN A 149 -12.02 -0.14 -16.20
N ARG A 150 -13.12 0.59 -16.50
CA ARG A 150 -13.35 1.21 -17.82
C ARG A 150 -12.19 2.11 -18.27
N ARG A 151 -11.61 2.87 -17.34
CA ARG A 151 -10.53 3.83 -17.62
C ARG A 151 -9.19 3.15 -17.91
N ILE A 152 -9.01 1.92 -17.43
CA ILE A 152 -7.85 1.09 -17.75
C ILE A 152 -8.05 0.43 -19.12
N GLU A 153 -9.24 -0.10 -19.40
CA GLU A 153 -9.63 -0.60 -20.73
C GLU A 153 -9.44 0.48 -21.82
N GLU A 154 -9.83 1.73 -21.56
CA GLU A 154 -9.58 2.89 -22.42
C GLU A 154 -8.07 3.12 -22.74
N ARG A 155 -7.14 2.83 -21.80
CA ARG A 155 -5.67 2.88 -22.02
C ARG A 155 -5.12 1.67 -22.78
N GLU A 156 -5.87 0.59 -22.90
CA GLU A 156 -5.46 -0.59 -23.67
C GLU A 156 -5.92 -0.50 -25.12
N ILE A 157 -7.10 0.08 -25.36
CA ILE A 157 -7.67 0.31 -26.70
C ILE A 157 -6.89 1.38 -27.48
N ASN A 158 -6.38 2.43 -26.80
CA ASN A 158 -5.61 3.50 -27.42
C ASN A 158 -4.16 3.54 -26.88
N PRO A 159 -3.29 2.59 -27.28
CA PRO A 159 -1.92 2.51 -26.80
C PRO A 159 -1.08 3.64 -27.40
N THR A 160 -0.60 4.55 -26.55
CA THR A 160 0.47 5.49 -26.94
C THR A 160 1.75 4.72 -27.30
N PHE A 161 2.60 5.35 -28.11
CA PHE A 161 3.74 4.75 -28.83
C PHE A 161 4.72 3.93 -27.95
N ALA A 162 4.73 4.15 -26.63
CA ALA A 162 5.58 3.46 -25.67
C ALA A 162 5.37 1.92 -25.62
N LYS A 163 4.13 1.42 -25.81
CA LYS A 163 3.82 0.00 -25.56
C LYS A 163 4.42 -0.99 -26.58
N HIS A 164 4.94 -0.53 -27.72
CA HIS A 164 5.36 -1.42 -28.82
C HIS A 164 6.71 -2.15 -28.62
N ASN A 165 7.34 -2.01 -27.44
CA ASN A 165 8.61 -2.66 -27.10
C ASN A 165 8.66 -3.20 -25.65
N ASN A 166 7.51 -3.29 -24.97
CA ASN A 166 7.43 -3.90 -23.64
C ASN A 166 7.51 -5.44 -23.72
N TYR A 167 8.74 -5.97 -23.85
CA TYR A 167 9.10 -7.14 -23.03
C TYR A 167 9.06 -6.65 -21.58
N GLU A 168 7.94 -6.83 -20.89
CA GLU A 168 7.87 -6.58 -19.44
C GLU A 168 8.73 -7.63 -18.71
N ASP A 169 9.12 -7.40 -17.45
CA ASP A 169 9.97 -8.30 -16.63
C ASP A 169 9.32 -9.67 -16.28
N ILE A 170 8.28 -10.03 -17.02
CA ILE A 170 7.68 -11.37 -17.08
C ILE A 170 8.57 -12.22 -17.98
N ASN A 171 9.49 -12.99 -17.36
CA ASN A 171 9.82 -14.31 -17.90
C ASN A 171 8.51 -15.05 -18.15
N GLU A 172 8.40 -15.78 -19.26
CA GLU A 172 7.18 -16.50 -19.68
C GLU A 172 6.61 -17.49 -18.63
N ASP A 173 7.41 -17.82 -17.62
CA ASP A 173 7.06 -18.67 -16.47
C ASP A 173 6.05 -18.03 -15.48
N ALA A 174 5.79 -16.72 -15.51
CA ALA A 174 4.81 -16.11 -14.62
C ALA A 174 3.37 -16.47 -15.09
N PRO A 175 2.55 -17.14 -14.27
CA PRO A 175 1.25 -17.63 -14.73
C PRO A 175 0.32 -16.44 -15.03
N PRO A 176 -0.42 -16.46 -16.16
CA PRO A 176 -1.41 -15.43 -16.47
C PRO A 176 -2.39 -15.19 -15.32
N ILE A 177 -2.79 -13.93 -15.12
CA ILE A 177 -3.75 -13.54 -14.07
C ILE A 177 -5.08 -14.32 -14.21
N SER A 178 -5.43 -14.76 -15.43
CA SER A 178 -6.57 -15.65 -15.71
C SER A 178 -6.44 -17.07 -15.14
N LEU A 179 -5.24 -17.58 -14.85
CA LEU A 179 -5.02 -18.81 -14.08
C LEU A 179 -5.06 -18.54 -12.57
N MET A 180 -4.44 -17.45 -12.08
CA MET A 180 -4.55 -17.05 -10.66
C MET A 180 -6.00 -16.80 -10.23
N ASN A 181 -6.83 -16.25 -11.12
CA ASN A 181 -8.27 -16.09 -10.91
C ASN A 181 -9.04 -17.41 -10.76
N GLN A 182 -8.48 -18.56 -11.18
CA GLN A 182 -9.09 -19.88 -10.99
C GLN A 182 -8.70 -20.53 -9.66
N SER A 183 -7.50 -20.29 -9.14
CA SER A 183 -7.12 -20.69 -7.77
C SER A 183 -7.82 -19.83 -6.72
N ALA A 184 -7.84 -18.50 -6.91
CA ALA A 184 -8.52 -17.58 -6.00
C ALA A 184 -10.00 -17.93 -5.79
N LYS A 185 -10.75 -18.17 -6.89
CA LYS A 185 -12.18 -18.56 -6.83
C LYS A 185 -12.45 -19.88 -6.10
N LYS A 186 -11.52 -20.84 -6.11
CA LYS A 186 -11.65 -22.08 -5.33
C LYS A 186 -11.45 -21.82 -3.84
N ASN A 187 -10.45 -21.02 -3.49
CA ASN A 187 -10.10 -20.73 -2.09
C ASN A 187 -11.16 -19.86 -1.40
N THR A 188 -11.71 -18.85 -2.08
CA THR A 188 -12.78 -18.01 -1.53
C THR A 188 -14.10 -18.77 -1.36
N ALA A 189 -14.43 -19.68 -2.29
CA ALA A 189 -15.60 -20.54 -2.16
C ALA A 189 -15.49 -21.51 -0.95
N ALA A 190 -14.30 -22.07 -0.72
CA ALA A 190 -14.04 -22.91 0.45
C ALA A 190 -14.15 -22.13 1.78
N ALA A 191 -13.63 -20.90 1.83
CA ALA A 191 -13.75 -20.02 3.00
C ALA A 191 -15.22 -19.64 3.30
N ALA A 192 -15.99 -19.27 2.27
CA ALA A 192 -17.42 -18.96 2.43
C ALA A 192 -18.23 -20.16 2.94
N ALA A 193 -17.95 -21.37 2.44
CA ALA A 193 -18.59 -22.60 2.91
C ALA A 193 -18.26 -22.92 4.37
N ALA A 194 -17.02 -22.68 4.82
CA ALA A 194 -16.62 -22.86 6.22
C ALA A 194 -17.34 -21.88 7.16
N VAL A 195 -17.47 -20.61 6.78
CA VAL A 195 -18.21 -19.59 7.54
C VAL A 195 -19.71 -19.90 7.60
N ALA A 196 -20.29 -20.42 6.52
CA ALA A 196 -21.68 -20.88 6.51
C ALA A 196 -21.91 -22.07 7.46
N ALA A 197 -20.99 -23.05 7.46
CA ALA A 197 -21.05 -24.20 8.37
C ALA A 197 -20.90 -23.79 9.85
N ALA A 198 -20.02 -22.84 10.16
CA ALA A 198 -19.84 -22.31 11.51
C ALA A 198 -21.07 -21.57 12.06
N ARG A 199 -21.98 -21.12 11.20
CA ARG A 199 -23.28 -20.52 11.57
C ARG A 199 -24.41 -21.54 11.76
N ALA A 200 -24.20 -22.82 11.47
CA ALA A 200 -25.26 -23.83 11.34
C ALA A 200 -25.41 -24.79 12.54
N GLY A 201 -24.59 -24.67 13.59
CA GLY A 201 -24.73 -25.39 14.86
C GLY A 201 -24.30 -24.49 16.03
N THR A 202 -24.82 -24.63 17.25
CA THR A 202 -25.64 -25.71 17.84
C THR A 202 -26.59 -25.06 18.88
N PRO A 203 -27.82 -25.56 19.15
CA PRO A 203 -28.80 -24.83 19.97
C PRO A 203 -28.41 -24.67 21.45
N ALA A 204 -29.01 -23.66 22.09
CA ALA A 204 -28.71 -23.26 23.46
C ALA A 204 -29.22 -24.24 24.53
N ALA A 205 -28.46 -24.34 25.63
CA ALA A 205 -28.87 -24.81 26.94
C ALA A 205 -28.50 -23.73 27.98
N GLY A 206 -29.25 -23.62 29.08
CA GLY A 206 -29.08 -22.59 30.11
C GLY A 206 -28.54 -23.12 31.45
N GLU A 207 -28.77 -22.33 32.51
CA GLU A 207 -28.47 -22.63 33.93
C GLU A 207 -26.95 -22.69 34.30
N ASP A 208 -26.48 -22.26 35.47
CA ASP A 208 -27.09 -21.45 36.54
C ASP A 208 -25.98 -20.66 37.32
N ASN A 209 -26.36 -19.87 38.31
CA ASN A 209 -25.53 -18.93 39.06
C ASN A 209 -24.95 -19.51 40.36
N SER A 210 -23.62 -19.50 40.57
CA SER A 210 -23.02 -19.49 41.92
C SER A 210 -21.51 -19.15 41.94
N ASN A 211 -21.06 -18.61 43.08
CA ASN A 211 -19.66 -18.32 43.44
C ASN A 211 -19.40 -18.94 44.84
N PRO A 212 -18.19 -19.43 45.15
CA PRO A 212 -17.54 -18.92 46.36
C PRO A 212 -15.99 -18.75 46.32
N ASN A 213 -15.51 -17.88 47.22
CA ASN A 213 -14.12 -17.70 47.69
C ASN A 213 -13.45 -19.03 48.13
N ASN A 214 -12.12 -19.16 48.34
CA ASN A 214 -11.35 -18.39 49.33
C ASN A 214 -9.80 -18.63 49.37
N THR A 215 -9.06 -17.61 49.86
CA THR A 215 -7.74 -17.62 50.57
C THR A 215 -6.55 -18.49 50.11
N ASN A 216 -5.36 -17.86 49.99
CA ASN A 216 -4.41 -17.80 51.13
C ASN A 216 -3.26 -16.77 51.03
N ASN A 217 -2.63 -16.44 52.17
CA ASN A 217 -1.44 -15.58 52.35
C ASN A 217 -0.12 -16.32 51.97
N GLY A 218 1.08 -15.70 51.85
CA GLY A 218 1.52 -14.30 52.01
C GLY A 218 2.93 -14.21 52.69
N GLY A 219 3.76 -13.19 52.40
CA GLY A 219 5.09 -13.05 53.03
C GLY A 219 5.97 -11.87 52.55
N THR A 220 6.86 -11.37 53.42
CA THR A 220 7.72 -10.16 53.25
C THR A 220 9.03 -10.35 54.07
N THR A 221 10.15 -9.62 53.96
CA THR A 221 10.47 -8.20 53.57
C THR A 221 11.67 -8.18 52.56
N SER A 222 12.58 -7.20 52.35
CA SER A 222 13.11 -6.03 53.08
C SER A 222 13.76 -4.96 52.14
N ASN A 223 14.63 -4.08 52.65
CA ASN A 223 15.14 -2.85 51.99
C ASN A 223 16.71 -2.78 51.91
N VAL A 224 17.19 -1.72 51.23
CA VAL A 224 18.46 -0.97 51.41
C VAL A 224 19.60 -1.22 50.41
N GLY A 225 20.17 -0.14 49.84
CA GLY A 225 21.57 -0.14 49.36
C GLY A 225 21.94 0.79 48.19
N THR A 226 22.08 2.10 48.41
CA THR A 226 22.82 3.00 47.49
C THR A 226 24.21 3.33 48.08
N PRO A 227 25.20 3.69 47.25
CA PRO A 227 25.74 5.05 47.34
C PRO A 227 26.03 5.68 45.96
N GLY A 228 26.17 7.01 45.90
CA GLY A 228 26.45 7.77 44.67
C GLY A 228 27.52 8.84 44.84
N ALA A 229 27.87 9.54 43.76
CA ALA A 229 28.82 10.65 43.76
C ALA A 229 28.53 11.70 42.66
N THR A 230 28.71 12.97 43.02
CA THR A 230 28.66 14.23 42.23
C THR A 230 29.37 15.31 43.09
N PRO A 231 29.63 16.57 42.66
CA PRO A 231 29.23 17.26 41.42
C PRO A 231 30.36 18.05 40.69
N ALA A 232 30.04 18.60 39.52
CA ALA A 232 30.58 19.84 38.95
C ALA A 232 29.69 20.29 37.76
N SER A 233 29.45 21.54 37.38
CA SER A 233 29.26 22.84 38.07
C SER A 233 29.31 23.94 36.98
N THR A 234 28.13 24.37 36.47
CA THR A 234 27.83 25.75 36.00
C THR A 234 28.60 26.38 34.81
N PRO A 235 28.12 27.51 34.22
CA PRO A 235 26.78 28.12 34.24
C PRO A 235 26.22 28.45 32.84
N ALA A 236 24.98 28.97 32.80
CA ALA A 236 24.45 29.78 31.71
C ALA A 236 24.27 31.25 32.16
N PRO A 237 24.13 32.23 31.24
CA PRO A 237 23.67 33.58 31.57
C PRO A 237 22.18 33.80 31.22
N SER A 238 21.44 34.50 32.08
CA SER A 238 20.04 34.87 31.90
C SER A 238 19.87 36.38 31.63
N ALA A 239 18.71 36.81 31.09
CA ALA A 239 18.33 38.22 30.97
C ALA A 239 16.81 38.42 31.17
N THR A 240 16.39 39.58 31.68
CA THR A 240 15.10 39.81 32.36
C THR A 240 14.67 41.31 32.30
N THR A 241 13.43 41.75 32.67
CA THR A 241 12.35 41.03 33.38
C THR A 241 10.93 41.17 32.80
N PRO A 242 10.15 42.29 32.92
CA PRO A 242 8.77 42.10 33.39
C PRO A 242 7.61 42.89 32.74
N ALA A 243 6.40 42.49 33.18
CA ALA A 243 5.13 43.24 33.29
C ALA A 243 4.34 43.50 31.97
N ALA A 244 3.01 43.33 31.94
CA ALA A 244 2.04 43.64 32.99
C ALA A 244 0.87 42.63 33.09
N ALA A 245 0.14 42.68 34.21
CA ALA A 245 -1.09 41.92 34.42
C ALA A 245 -2.33 42.85 34.36
N ALA A 246 -3.42 42.37 33.76
CA ALA A 246 -4.70 43.07 33.71
C ALA A 246 -5.83 42.13 34.11
N THR A 247 -6.41 42.36 35.29
CA THR A 247 -7.50 41.54 35.84
C THR A 247 -8.84 41.99 35.27
N ALA A 248 -9.57 41.10 34.58
CA ALA A 248 -10.89 41.39 34.03
C ALA A 248 -11.92 40.36 34.53
N SER A 249 -12.66 40.71 35.58
CA SER A 249 -13.77 39.91 36.08
C SER A 249 -14.93 39.91 35.08
N THR A 250 -15.37 38.74 34.62
CA THR A 250 -16.58 38.62 33.79
C THR A 250 -17.51 37.57 34.37
N THR A 251 -18.78 37.94 34.58
CA THR A 251 -19.78 37.12 35.28
C THR A 251 -20.13 35.86 34.47
N ALA A 252 -20.16 34.70 35.12
CA ALA A 252 -20.61 33.46 34.49
C ALA A 252 -22.14 33.51 34.23
N LEU A 253 -22.52 33.66 32.96
CA LEU A 253 -23.90 33.48 32.52
C LEU A 253 -24.13 32.00 32.18
N THR A 254 -24.91 31.31 33.01
CA THR A 254 -25.34 29.92 32.77
C THR A 254 -26.36 29.87 31.63
N LEU A 255 -25.93 29.37 30.47
CA LEU A 255 -26.84 28.99 29.40
C LEU A 255 -27.61 27.70 29.78
N PRO A 256 -28.88 27.55 29.38
CA PRO A 256 -29.62 26.30 29.56
C PRO A 256 -29.02 25.18 28.70
N PRO A 257 -29.18 23.91 29.09
CA PRO A 257 -28.68 22.78 28.30
C PRO A 257 -29.38 22.72 26.93
N PRO A 258 -28.68 22.26 25.88
CA PRO A 258 -29.31 22.03 24.57
C PRO A 258 -30.39 20.95 24.68
N PRO A 259 -31.44 20.99 23.83
CA PRO A 259 -32.44 19.94 23.80
C PRO A 259 -31.79 18.59 23.46
N VAL A 260 -32.28 17.52 24.07
CA VAL A 260 -31.83 16.15 23.80
C VAL A 260 -32.02 15.86 22.31
N ALA A 261 -30.92 15.58 21.61
CA ALA A 261 -30.99 15.22 20.20
C ALA A 261 -31.80 13.94 20.02
N ALA A 262 -32.76 13.96 19.09
CA ALA A 262 -33.39 12.73 18.61
C ALA A 262 -32.30 11.78 18.06
N PRO A 263 -32.48 10.45 18.17
CA PRO A 263 -31.44 9.49 17.77
C PRO A 263 -31.04 9.72 16.32
N VAL A 264 -29.79 10.13 16.13
CA VAL A 264 -29.20 10.34 14.81
C VAL A 264 -28.88 8.95 14.24
N HIS A 265 -29.63 8.49 13.25
CA HIS A 265 -29.23 7.32 12.48
C HIS A 265 -27.86 7.60 11.86
N HIS A 266 -26.88 6.77 12.20
CA HIS A 266 -25.61 6.75 11.50
C HIS A 266 -25.88 6.33 10.04
N PRO A 267 -25.32 7.01 9.02
CA PRO A 267 -25.49 6.61 7.61
C PRO A 267 -24.92 5.23 7.23
N PHE A 268 -24.43 4.46 8.22
CA PHE A 268 -23.78 3.16 8.08
C PHE A 268 -24.56 2.00 8.72
N ASP A 269 -25.86 2.18 9.01
CA ASP A 269 -26.83 1.07 8.92
C ASP A 269 -27.05 0.66 7.44
N MET A 270 -25.95 0.37 6.73
CA MET A 270 -26.03 -0.41 5.49
C MET A 270 -26.26 -1.85 5.89
N ASP A 271 -27.47 -2.36 5.63
CA ASP A 271 -27.79 -3.77 5.79
C ASP A 271 -26.72 -4.63 5.06
N PRO A 272 -25.98 -5.50 5.78
CA PRO A 272 -24.93 -6.33 5.19
C PRO A 272 -25.45 -7.33 4.15
N SER A 273 -26.77 -7.46 3.93
CA SER A 273 -27.34 -8.19 2.80
C SER A 273 -27.18 -7.47 1.43
N VAL A 274 -26.96 -6.16 1.42
CA VAL A 274 -27.11 -5.33 0.19
C VAL A 274 -25.98 -5.51 -0.82
N ILE A 275 -24.77 -5.89 -0.38
CA ILE A 275 -23.67 -6.32 -1.25
C ILE A 275 -23.12 -7.67 -0.77
N THR A 276 -23.94 -8.72 -0.85
CA THR A 276 -23.38 -10.07 -0.88
C THR A 276 -22.51 -10.25 -2.13
N THR A 277 -21.42 -11.00 -2.02
CA THR A 277 -20.49 -11.34 -3.11
C THR A 277 -21.13 -12.19 -4.23
N GLU A 278 -22.42 -12.51 -4.11
CA GLU A 278 -23.16 -13.31 -5.09
C GLU A 278 -23.81 -12.46 -6.18
N LYS A 279 -24.37 -11.29 -5.85
CA LYS A 279 -25.08 -10.45 -6.84
C LYS A 279 -24.19 -9.85 -7.93
N THR A 280 -22.88 -9.89 -7.76
CA THR A 280 -21.92 -9.47 -8.78
C THR A 280 -21.64 -10.53 -9.85
N TRP A 281 -21.93 -11.82 -9.62
CA TRP A 281 -21.68 -12.87 -10.62
C TRP A 281 -22.87 -13.15 -11.54
N GLU A 282 -24.12 -12.93 -11.12
CA GLU A 282 -25.30 -13.14 -11.98
C GLU A 282 -25.34 -12.16 -13.16
N ILE A 283 -25.07 -10.87 -12.92
CA ILE A 283 -25.07 -9.83 -13.97
C ILE A 283 -23.93 -10.08 -14.98
N ALA A 284 -22.80 -10.62 -14.52
CA ALA A 284 -21.70 -11.06 -15.39
C ALA A 284 -22.03 -12.34 -16.19
N GLY A 285 -23.05 -13.11 -15.79
CA GLY A 285 -23.42 -14.38 -16.42
C GLY A 285 -24.13 -14.25 -17.78
N THR A 286 -24.66 -13.07 -18.13
CA THR A 286 -25.46 -12.87 -19.36
C THR A 286 -24.67 -12.27 -20.53
N ILE A 287 -23.43 -11.81 -20.32
CA ILE A 287 -22.60 -11.18 -21.36
C ILE A 287 -21.35 -12.03 -21.62
N GLY A 288 -21.25 -12.57 -22.84
CA GLY A 288 -20.00 -12.95 -23.50
C GLY A 288 -18.99 -13.77 -22.69
N LYS A 289 -19.03 -15.10 -22.83
CA LYS A 289 -17.80 -15.90 -22.71
C LYS A 289 -16.87 -15.53 -23.88
N ASP A 290 -16.03 -14.51 -23.72
CA ASP A 290 -14.75 -14.33 -24.43
C ASP A 290 -13.98 -13.11 -23.87
N ASN A 291 -12.79 -13.36 -23.32
CA ASN A 291 -11.67 -12.43 -23.14
C ASN A 291 -11.94 -10.99 -22.62
N PHE A 292 -12.55 -10.84 -21.44
CA PHE A 292 -12.39 -9.62 -20.62
C PHE A 292 -11.83 -9.94 -19.23
N SER A 293 -10.76 -9.24 -18.83
CA SER A 293 -10.13 -9.40 -17.53
C SER A 293 -10.70 -8.43 -16.49
N SER A 294 -11.49 -8.95 -15.56
CA SER A 294 -11.82 -8.26 -14.31
C SER A 294 -10.54 -7.95 -13.54
N LEU A 295 -10.31 -6.68 -13.20
CA LEU A 295 -9.19 -6.29 -12.34
C LEU A 295 -9.30 -6.94 -10.96
N VAL A 296 -8.16 -7.35 -10.42
CA VAL A 296 -8.03 -7.99 -9.11
C VAL A 296 -7.53 -6.95 -8.10
N ALA A 297 -8.08 -6.96 -6.88
CA ALA A 297 -7.70 -6.03 -5.82
C ALA A 297 -6.27 -6.29 -5.29
N LEU A 298 -5.61 -5.24 -4.78
CA LEU A 298 -4.20 -5.29 -4.40
C LEU A 298 -3.92 -6.28 -3.25
N ASP A 299 -4.72 -6.23 -2.21
CA ASP A 299 -4.71 -7.17 -1.08
C ASP A 299 -4.85 -8.63 -1.53
N VAL A 300 -5.80 -8.91 -2.43
CA VAL A 300 -6.00 -10.26 -3.00
C VAL A 300 -4.76 -10.72 -3.79
N VAL A 301 -4.12 -9.84 -4.56
CA VAL A 301 -2.88 -10.16 -5.28
C VAL A 301 -1.71 -10.41 -4.33
N VAL A 302 -1.54 -9.60 -3.28
CA VAL A 302 -0.48 -9.79 -2.28
C VAL A 302 -0.66 -11.11 -1.51
N ALA A 303 -1.88 -11.43 -1.07
CA ALA A 303 -2.17 -12.71 -0.43
C ALA A 303 -1.93 -13.91 -1.38
N GLN A 304 -2.28 -13.80 -2.67
CA GLN A 304 -2.03 -14.84 -3.67
C GLN A 304 -0.53 -15.00 -4.00
N ALA A 305 0.22 -13.90 -4.05
CA ALA A 305 1.67 -13.90 -4.26
C ALA A 305 2.41 -14.63 -3.13
N ILE A 306 2.07 -14.32 -1.87
CA ILE A 306 2.60 -15.00 -0.69
C ILE A 306 2.22 -16.48 -0.70
N SER A 307 0.94 -16.80 -0.95
CA SER A 307 0.45 -18.19 -1.01
C SER A 307 1.17 -19.04 -2.09
N ASN A 308 1.56 -18.43 -3.22
CA ASN A 308 2.29 -19.09 -4.29
C ASN A 308 3.75 -19.43 -3.94
N CYS A 309 4.26 -19.01 -2.77
CA CYS A 309 5.61 -19.32 -2.32
C CYS A 309 5.77 -20.73 -1.72
N GLY A 310 4.68 -21.52 -1.67
CA GLY A 310 4.69 -22.99 -1.60
C GLY A 310 5.06 -23.63 -0.27
N SER A 311 5.57 -22.87 0.70
CA SER A 311 5.80 -23.32 2.08
C SER A 311 4.97 -22.48 3.05
N GLU A 312 4.31 -23.14 4.00
CA GLU A 312 3.55 -22.48 5.08
C GLU A 312 4.47 -21.64 5.98
N GLU A 313 5.64 -22.16 6.34
CA GLU A 313 6.62 -21.44 7.18
C GLU A 313 7.12 -20.18 6.48
N ARG A 314 7.40 -20.28 5.17
CA ARG A 314 7.75 -19.14 4.32
C ARG A 314 6.60 -18.14 4.22
N SER A 315 5.37 -18.62 4.06
CA SER A 315 4.18 -17.76 3.99
C SER A 315 4.02 -16.92 5.26
N LYS A 316 4.22 -17.51 6.44
CA LYS A 316 4.24 -16.79 7.73
C LYS A 316 5.31 -15.69 7.77
N LYS A 317 6.54 -16.02 7.38
CA LYS A 317 7.66 -15.05 7.30
C LYS A 317 7.37 -13.89 6.34
N LEU A 318 6.69 -14.16 5.23
CA LEU A 318 6.32 -13.14 4.24
C LEU A 318 5.14 -12.27 4.67
N TYR A 319 4.14 -12.82 5.38
CA TYR A 319 3.05 -12.02 5.96
C TYR A 319 3.55 -11.07 7.06
N GLY A 320 4.51 -11.51 7.89
CA GLY A 320 5.20 -10.65 8.86
C GLY A 320 6.38 -9.84 8.29
N SER A 321 6.50 -9.73 6.97
CA SER A 321 7.61 -9.01 6.30
C SER A 321 7.15 -8.49 4.92
N ILE A 322 6.21 -7.56 4.92
CA ILE A 322 5.76 -6.87 3.71
C ILE A 322 6.50 -5.53 3.63
N ILE A 323 7.05 -5.17 2.46
CA ILE A 323 7.62 -3.85 2.22
C ILE A 323 6.86 -3.11 1.12
N LEU A 324 6.35 -1.92 1.47
CA LEU A 324 5.81 -0.96 0.51
C LEU A 324 6.94 -0.12 -0.07
N VAL A 325 7.02 -0.06 -1.40
CA VAL A 325 7.93 0.82 -2.14
C VAL A 325 7.19 1.53 -3.27
N GLY A 326 7.87 2.44 -3.96
CA GLY A 326 7.25 3.31 -4.95
C GLY A 326 6.58 4.54 -4.32
N GLY A 327 5.90 5.34 -5.16
CA GLY A 327 5.32 6.62 -4.77
C GLY A 327 3.80 6.63 -4.61
N GLY A 328 3.09 5.71 -5.27
CA GLY A 328 1.62 5.64 -5.24
C GLY A 328 1.05 5.14 -3.92
N GLY A 329 1.85 4.41 -3.13
CA GLY A 329 1.51 3.94 -1.79
C GLY A 329 1.84 4.93 -0.66
N MET A 330 2.41 6.10 -0.96
CA MET A 330 2.78 7.10 0.05
C MET A 330 1.57 7.91 0.52
N ILE A 331 0.60 7.23 1.13
CA ILE A 331 -0.65 7.78 1.65
C ILE A 331 -0.78 7.36 3.12
N GLN A 332 -1.06 8.32 3.99
CA GLN A 332 -1.09 8.12 5.44
C GLN A 332 -2.13 7.05 5.82
N GLY A 333 -1.74 6.01 6.58
CA GLY A 333 -2.61 4.90 6.98
C GLY A 333 -2.82 3.81 5.91
N PHE A 334 -2.18 3.91 4.74
CA PHE A 334 -2.27 2.89 3.69
C PHE A 334 -1.61 1.56 4.09
N ASP A 335 -0.52 1.65 4.85
CA ASP A 335 0.13 0.55 5.56
C ASP A 335 -0.87 -0.25 6.41
N ARG A 336 -1.54 0.41 7.35
CA ARG A 336 -2.52 -0.23 8.24
C ARG A 336 -3.71 -0.80 7.49
N VAL A 337 -4.26 -0.09 6.50
CA VAL A 337 -5.39 -0.61 5.70
C VAL A 337 -4.97 -1.85 4.88
N LEU A 338 -3.71 -1.95 4.44
CA LEU A 338 -3.19 -3.15 3.81
C LEU A 338 -3.03 -4.30 4.82
N GLU A 339 -2.51 -4.03 6.02
CA GLU A 339 -2.42 -5.02 7.12
C GLU A 339 -3.79 -5.57 7.51
N ASP A 340 -4.74 -4.70 7.87
CA ASP A 340 -6.08 -5.06 8.33
C ASP A 340 -6.83 -5.91 7.28
N ARG A 341 -6.69 -5.56 5.99
CA ARG A 341 -7.33 -6.30 4.88
C ARG A 341 -6.64 -7.63 4.57
N LEU A 342 -5.31 -7.70 4.63
CA LEU A 342 -4.57 -8.94 4.44
C LEU A 342 -4.81 -9.92 5.59
N PHE A 343 -4.91 -9.44 6.82
CA PHE A 343 -5.25 -10.24 7.99
C PHE A 343 -6.66 -10.84 7.87
N GLN A 344 -7.65 -10.05 7.43
CA GLN A 344 -9.00 -10.52 7.12
C GLN A 344 -9.06 -11.51 5.94
N ALA A 345 -8.09 -11.44 5.02
CA ALA A 345 -7.99 -12.31 3.85
C ALA A 345 -7.14 -13.58 4.08
N LEU A 346 -6.65 -13.83 5.30
CA LEU A 346 -5.81 -15.00 5.61
C LEU A 346 -6.58 -16.32 5.36
N PRO A 347 -6.00 -17.27 4.60
CA PRO A 347 -6.57 -18.62 4.46
C PRO A 347 -6.75 -19.30 5.83
N ALA A 348 -7.87 -20.00 6.02
CA ALA A 348 -8.17 -20.72 7.26
C ALA A 348 -7.20 -21.88 7.58
N THR A 349 -6.25 -22.20 6.70
CA THR A 349 -5.12 -23.10 6.96
C THR A 349 -3.93 -22.42 7.63
N LEU A 350 -3.88 -21.08 7.65
CA LEU A 350 -2.77 -20.28 8.20
C LEU A 350 -3.11 -19.70 9.59
N THR A 351 -3.79 -20.48 10.45
CA THR A 351 -4.20 -20.10 11.82
C THR A 351 -3.06 -19.72 12.78
N THR A 352 -1.82 -19.86 12.34
CA THR A 352 -0.58 -19.55 13.08
C THR A 352 0.24 -18.43 12.41
N VAL A 353 -0.40 -17.59 11.58
CA VAL A 353 0.09 -16.24 11.27
C VAL A 353 -0.36 -15.33 12.42
N GLU A 354 0.51 -15.14 13.41
CA GLU A 354 0.20 -14.34 14.61
C GLU A 354 0.09 -12.83 14.30
N LYS A 355 0.72 -12.37 13.22
CA LYS A 355 0.75 -10.98 12.78
C LYS A 355 0.93 -10.89 11.26
N VAL A 356 0.22 -9.96 10.63
CA VAL A 356 0.58 -9.39 9.32
C VAL A 356 1.28 -8.05 9.59
N GLU A 357 2.38 -7.76 8.90
CA GLU A 357 3.17 -6.55 9.16
C GLU A 357 3.72 -5.92 7.87
N VAL A 358 3.37 -4.65 7.67
CA VAL A 358 3.96 -3.77 6.67
C VAL A 358 5.10 -3.00 7.33
N LEU A 359 6.33 -3.43 7.04
CA LEU A 359 7.53 -2.90 7.68
C LEU A 359 7.79 -1.45 7.23
N PRO A 360 8.04 -0.51 8.16
CA PRO A 360 8.33 0.88 7.83
C PRO A 360 9.67 1.02 7.09
N SER A 361 9.76 2.01 6.21
CA SER A 361 10.97 2.25 5.40
C SER A 361 12.20 2.51 6.29
N PRO A 362 13.26 1.68 6.23
CA PRO A 362 14.33 1.74 7.21
C PRO A 362 15.12 3.06 7.20
N ARG A 363 15.38 3.60 8.40
CA ARG A 363 16.15 4.83 8.64
C ARG A 363 15.53 6.09 8.02
N ASP A 364 14.19 6.15 8.02
CA ASP A 364 13.41 7.27 7.46
C ASP A 364 13.71 7.54 5.98
N MET A 365 14.12 6.49 5.25
CA MET A 365 14.42 6.55 3.83
C MET A 365 13.14 6.76 3.01
N ASP A 366 13.19 7.61 1.98
CA ASP A 366 12.09 7.75 1.03
C ASP A 366 11.84 6.40 0.29
N PRO A 367 10.63 5.81 0.36
CA PRO A 367 10.32 4.54 -0.30
C PRO A 367 10.56 4.55 -1.82
N ARG A 368 10.47 5.73 -2.46
CA ARG A 368 10.74 5.93 -3.90
C ARG A 368 12.22 5.76 -4.25
N LEU A 369 13.11 5.87 -3.26
CA LEU A 369 14.55 5.76 -3.41
C LEU A 369 15.09 4.39 -2.98
N LEU A 370 14.27 3.53 -2.37
CA LEU A 370 14.73 2.27 -1.75
C LEU A 370 15.30 1.28 -2.78
N VAL A 371 14.63 1.14 -3.94
CA VAL A 371 15.11 0.34 -5.08
C VAL A 371 16.47 0.84 -5.58
N TRP A 372 16.61 2.15 -5.81
CA TRP A 372 17.87 2.79 -6.22
C TRP A 372 18.98 2.62 -5.18
N LYS A 373 18.62 2.70 -3.89
CA LYS A 373 19.55 2.49 -2.78
C LYS A 373 20.10 1.07 -2.78
N GLY A 374 19.23 0.06 -2.89
CA GLY A 374 19.65 -1.35 -2.94
C GLY A 374 20.45 -1.68 -4.19
N ALA A 375 20.06 -1.19 -5.37
CA ALA A 375 20.85 -1.34 -6.61
C ALA A 375 22.27 -0.75 -6.46
N SER A 376 22.39 0.42 -5.81
CA SER A 376 23.67 1.08 -5.50
C SER A 376 24.50 0.39 -4.41
N VAL A 377 23.91 -0.51 -3.62
CA VAL A 377 24.62 -1.39 -2.67
C VAL A 377 25.05 -2.67 -3.38
N LEU A 378 24.11 -3.37 -4.02
CA LEU A 378 24.32 -4.65 -4.70
C LEU A 378 25.39 -4.52 -5.79
N GLY A 379 25.32 -3.51 -6.66
CA GLY A 379 26.32 -3.25 -7.69
C GLY A 379 27.74 -2.91 -7.20
N LYS A 380 27.96 -2.78 -5.88
CA LYS A 380 29.26 -2.58 -5.23
C LYS A 380 29.76 -3.79 -4.43
N LEU A 381 28.99 -4.86 -4.33
CA LEU A 381 29.40 -6.09 -3.66
C LEU A 381 30.52 -6.80 -4.45
N GLU A 382 31.37 -7.54 -3.75
CA GLU A 382 32.45 -8.32 -4.37
C GLU A 382 31.90 -9.34 -5.37
N SER A 383 30.83 -10.05 -4.99
CA SER A 383 30.08 -10.98 -5.83
C SER A 383 29.47 -10.35 -7.08
N ALA A 384 29.17 -9.05 -7.05
CA ALA A 384 28.60 -8.36 -8.21
C ALA A 384 29.62 -8.13 -9.33
N LYS A 385 30.94 -8.26 -9.08
CA LYS A 385 31.99 -8.07 -10.09
C LYS A 385 31.84 -8.99 -11.30
N GLU A 386 31.34 -10.19 -11.11
CA GLU A 386 31.16 -11.19 -12.17
C GLU A 386 29.95 -10.87 -13.06
N LEU A 387 28.90 -10.28 -12.46
CA LEU A 387 27.63 -9.89 -13.10
C LEU A 387 27.76 -8.70 -14.07
N TRP A 388 28.86 -7.93 -14.01
CA TRP A 388 29.07 -6.80 -14.93
C TRP A 388 29.36 -7.30 -16.36
N ILE A 389 28.43 -7.02 -17.27
CA ILE A 389 28.49 -7.27 -18.70
C ILE A 389 29.27 -6.12 -19.37
N LYS A 390 30.36 -6.45 -20.06
CA LYS A 390 31.24 -5.49 -20.75
C LYS A 390 30.88 -5.38 -22.25
N PRO A 391 31.24 -4.28 -22.95
CA PRO A 391 30.96 -4.12 -24.38
C PRO A 391 31.44 -5.30 -25.25
N LEU A 392 32.66 -5.81 -25.03
CA LEU A 392 33.20 -6.95 -25.78
C LEU A 392 32.43 -8.26 -25.52
N GLU A 393 31.97 -8.48 -24.29
CA GLU A 393 31.20 -9.68 -23.92
C GLU A 393 29.82 -9.64 -24.61
N TRP A 394 29.18 -8.47 -24.59
CA TRP A 394 27.93 -8.21 -25.32
C TRP A 394 28.09 -8.34 -26.85
N ASP A 395 29.22 -7.92 -27.41
CA ASP A 395 29.48 -7.98 -28.85
C ASP A 395 29.71 -9.42 -29.36
N LEU A 396 30.25 -10.30 -28.51
CA LEU A 396 30.50 -11.71 -28.84
C LEU A 396 29.28 -12.62 -28.58
N GLN A 397 28.44 -12.29 -27.60
CA GLN A 397 27.36 -13.19 -27.13
C GLN A 397 25.94 -12.62 -27.30
N GLY A 398 25.79 -11.31 -27.51
CA GLY A 398 24.50 -10.63 -27.53
C GLY A 398 23.69 -10.91 -26.27
N ARG A 399 22.37 -11.16 -26.42
CA ARG A 399 21.47 -11.47 -25.30
C ARG A 399 21.89 -12.67 -24.44
N LYS A 400 22.70 -13.59 -24.96
CA LYS A 400 23.07 -14.83 -24.25
C LYS A 400 23.86 -14.56 -22.96
N VAL A 401 24.66 -13.49 -22.91
CA VAL A 401 25.43 -13.12 -21.71
C VAL A 401 24.53 -12.84 -20.50
N LEU A 402 23.26 -12.46 -20.70
CA LEU A 402 22.30 -12.21 -19.62
C LEU A 402 21.96 -13.49 -18.85
N ARG A 403 21.94 -14.66 -19.52
CA ARG A 403 21.74 -15.94 -18.82
C ARG A 403 22.89 -16.30 -17.90
N ASP A 404 24.11 -15.89 -18.26
CA ASP A 404 25.33 -16.31 -17.57
C ASP A 404 25.80 -15.25 -16.54
N LYS A 405 25.20 -14.05 -16.53
CA LYS A 405 25.57 -12.90 -15.67
C LYS A 405 24.40 -12.22 -14.94
N SER A 406 23.21 -12.81 -14.88
CA SER A 406 22.10 -12.29 -14.07
C SER A 406 21.90 -13.12 -12.79
N LEU A 407 21.47 -12.48 -11.70
CA LEU A 407 21.07 -13.16 -10.44
C LEU A 407 19.71 -13.87 -10.52
N PHE A 408 19.08 -13.84 -11.69
CA PHE A 408 17.77 -14.41 -11.96
C PHE A 408 17.82 -15.16 -13.29
N PHE A 409 17.03 -16.23 -13.41
CA PHE A 409 16.91 -16.97 -14.66
C PHE A 409 16.43 -16.03 -15.77
N TRP A 410 17.15 -16.00 -16.90
CA TRP A 410 16.75 -15.26 -18.09
C TRP A 410 16.16 -16.24 -19.12
N GLY A 411 15.00 -15.89 -19.68
CA GLY A 411 14.20 -16.75 -20.58
C GLY A 411 14.94 -17.30 -21.80
N LYS A 412 14.37 -18.36 -22.41
CA LYS A 412 14.95 -19.06 -23.57
C LYS A 412 14.45 -18.49 -24.91
N ASP A 413 15.18 -17.49 -25.41
CA ASP A 413 15.19 -17.07 -26.82
C ASP A 413 16.61 -17.14 -27.41
#